data_AF-A0A6B3HRH0-F1
#
_entry.id   AF-A0A6B3HRH0-F1
#
_cell.length_a   1.000
_cell.length_b   1.000
_cell.length_c   1.000
_cell.angle_alpha   90.00
_cell.angle_beta   90.00
_cell.angle_gamma   90.00
#
_symmetry.space_group_name_H-M   'P 1'
#
loop_
_entity.id
_entity.type
_entity.pdbx_description
1 polymer ?
#
loop_
_entity_poly.entity_id
_entity_poly.type
_entity_poly.pdbx_seq_one_letter_code
_entity_poly.pdbx_strand_id
1 'polypeptide(L)' 'WKASAAADDHYAAWARQAKKNKSVCKGGQARSTNETARANQQSGVATKAKQEASGLWNSIAEKYGLTKHTPVEL' A
#
# COMPACT_ATOMS: atom_id res chain seq x y z
N TRP A 1 -5.27 7.89 -0.03
CA TRP A 1 -4.93 8.05 -1.46
C TRP A 1 -3.48 8.41 -1.72
N LYS A 2 -2.96 9.58 -1.29
CA LYS A 2 -1.54 9.97 -1.56
C LYS A 2 -0.50 8.93 -1.13
N ALA A 3 -0.64 8.36 0.06
CA ALA A 3 0.27 7.32 0.56
C ALA A 3 0.21 6.03 -0.28
N SER A 4 -0.99 5.61 -0.73
CA SER A 4 -1.15 4.45 -1.62
C SER A 4 -0.43 4.67 -2.94
N ALA A 5 -0.64 5.83 -3.58
CA ALA A 5 0.01 6.17 -4.83
C ALA A 5 1.55 6.21 -4.69
N ALA A 6 2.06 6.78 -3.59
CA ALA A 6 3.50 6.78 -3.30
C ALA A 6 4.05 5.35 -3.11
N ALA A 7 3.29 4.46 -2.46
CA ALA A 7 3.68 3.07 -2.32
C ALA A 7 3.80 2.37 -3.69
N ASP A 8 2.82 2.58 -4.57
CA ASP A 8 2.81 2.02 -5.93
C ASP A 8 4.00 2.54 -6.76
N ASP A 9 4.30 3.83 -6.67
CA ASP A 9 5.46 4.43 -7.34
C ASP A 9 6.78 3.81 -6.87
N HIS A 10 6.93 3.58 -5.57
CA HIS A 10 8.11 2.93 -5.00
C HIS A 10 8.21 1.44 -5.39
N TYR A 11 7.09 0.69 -5.41
CA TYR A 11 7.07 -0.68 -5.91
C TYR A 11 7.45 -0.74 -7.39
N ALA A 12 6.94 0.18 -8.21
CA ALA A 12 7.31 0.29 -9.61
C ALA A 12 8.80 0.62 -9.78
N ALA A 13 9.35 1.50 -8.95
CA ALA A 13 10.78 1.81 -8.93
C ALA A 13 11.63 0.59 -8.55
N TRP A 14 11.23 -0.18 -7.53
CA TRP A 14 11.91 -1.43 -7.18
C TRP A 14 11.83 -2.47 -8.30
N ALA A 15 10.69 -2.64 -8.94
CA ALA A 15 10.56 -3.54 -10.08
C ALA A 15 11.52 -3.15 -11.22
N ARG A 16 11.70 -1.84 -11.47
CA ARG A 16 12.71 -1.34 -12.41
C ARG A 16 14.15 -1.65 -11.94
N GLN A 17 14.44 -1.57 -10.63
CA GLN A 17 15.74 -1.95 -10.08
C GLN A 17 16.01 -3.46 -10.27
N ALA A 18 15.03 -4.30 -9.95
CA ALA A 18 15.09 -5.75 -10.12
C ALA A 18 15.31 -6.15 -11.59
N LYS A 19 14.67 -5.44 -12.54
CA LYS A 19 14.85 -5.64 -13.98
C LYS A 19 16.24 -5.23 -14.47
N LYS A 20 16.76 -4.09 -14.01
CA LYS A 20 18.04 -3.53 -14.50
C LYS A 20 19.27 -4.16 -13.84
N ASN A 21 19.14 -4.64 -12.61
CA ASN A 21 20.27 -5.13 -11.83
C ASN A 21 20.09 -6.61 -11.45
N LYS A 22 20.89 -7.49 -12.08
CA LYS A 22 20.91 -8.93 -11.76
C LYS A 22 21.30 -9.21 -10.31
N SER A 23 21.93 -8.27 -9.58
CA SER A 23 22.20 -8.45 -8.15
C SER A 23 20.99 -8.17 -7.27
N VAL A 24 19.99 -7.45 -7.80
CA VAL A 24 18.73 -7.19 -7.12
C VAL A 24 17.76 -8.35 -7.32
N CYS A 25 17.70 -8.95 -8.51
CA CYS A 25 16.89 -10.14 -8.77
C CYS A 25 17.78 -11.35 -9.08
N LYS A 26 17.92 -12.26 -8.12
CA LYS A 26 18.69 -13.51 -8.25
C LYS A 26 17.78 -14.71 -8.00
N GLY A 27 17.85 -15.71 -8.88
CA GLY A 27 17.09 -16.96 -8.71
C GLY A 27 15.57 -16.79 -8.70
N GLY A 28 15.04 -15.77 -9.39
CA GLY A 28 13.60 -15.47 -9.40
C GLY A 28 13.10 -14.70 -8.17
N GLN A 29 13.99 -14.38 -7.22
CA GLN A 29 13.66 -13.62 -6.04
C GLN A 29 14.34 -12.24 -6.06
N ALA A 30 13.53 -11.19 -5.96
CA ALA A 30 14.03 -9.83 -5.83
C ALA A 30 14.34 -9.53 -4.36
N ARG A 31 15.54 -9.03 -4.07
CA ARG A 31 15.95 -8.60 -2.74
C ARG A 31 15.26 -7.29 -2.35
N SER A 32 15.12 -7.08 -1.05
CA SER A 32 14.72 -5.79 -0.51
C SER A 32 15.75 -4.71 -0.84
N THR A 33 15.26 -3.53 -1.23
CA THR A 33 16.04 -2.32 -1.50
C THR A 33 15.43 -1.14 -0.76
N ASN A 34 16.05 0.04 -0.84
CA ASN A 34 15.47 1.25 -0.26
C ASN A 34 14.09 1.58 -0.85
N GLU A 35 13.85 1.23 -2.12
CA GLU A 35 12.54 1.47 -2.75
C GLU A 35 11.48 0.51 -2.19
N THR A 36 11.77 -0.78 -1.95
CA THR A 36 10.80 -1.68 -1.28
C THR A 36 10.54 -1.25 0.15
N ALA A 37 11.57 -0.81 0.87
CA ALA A 37 11.41 -0.33 2.23
C ALA A 37 10.48 0.89 2.29
N ARG A 38 10.66 1.85 1.37
CA ARG A 38 9.78 3.02 1.23
C ARG A 38 8.36 2.62 0.79
N ALA A 39 8.22 1.70 -0.16
CA ALA A 39 6.93 1.18 -0.58
C ALA A 39 6.17 0.55 0.59
N ASN A 40 6.83 -0.27 1.39
CA ASN A 40 6.25 -0.89 2.59
C ASN A 40 5.85 0.15 3.64
N GLN A 41 6.69 1.16 3.86
CA GLN A 41 6.38 2.25 4.79
C GLN A 41 5.13 3.03 4.34
N GLN A 42 5.06 3.43 3.07
CA GLN A 42 3.92 4.15 2.51
C GLN A 42 2.65 3.29 2.48
N SER A 43 2.80 1.99 2.22
CA SER A 43 1.70 1.02 2.32
C SER A 43 1.14 0.97 3.75
N GLY A 44 2.02 0.97 4.77
CA GLY A 44 1.60 1.03 6.17
C GLY A 44 0.83 2.31 6.50
N VAL A 45 1.30 3.46 6.02
CA VAL A 45 0.59 4.75 6.18
C VAL A 45 -0.77 4.71 5.48
N ALA A 46 -0.84 4.13 4.27
CA ALA A 46 -2.09 3.97 3.54
C ALA A 46 -3.08 3.07 4.29
N THR A 47 -2.63 1.94 4.84
CA THR A 47 -3.46 1.04 5.64
C THR A 47 -4.04 1.74 6.86
N LYS A 48 -3.22 2.50 7.60
CA LYS A 48 -3.69 3.28 8.75
C LYS A 48 -4.77 4.29 8.35
N ALA A 49 -4.55 5.03 7.25
CA ALA A 49 -5.54 5.98 6.75
C ALA A 49 -6.85 5.30 6.32
N LYS A 50 -6.77 4.11 5.70
CA LYS A 50 -7.96 3.32 5.33
C LYS A 50 -8.71 2.79 6.55
N GLN A 51 -7.99 2.41 7.62
CA GLN A 51 -8.60 2.03 8.89
C GLN A 51 -9.38 3.19 9.51
N GLU A 52 -8.77 4.37 9.59
CA GLU A 52 -9.42 5.58 10.09
C GLU A 52 -10.65 5.94 9.24
N ALA A 53 -10.52 5.92 7.91
CA ALA A 53 -11.63 6.18 7.00
C ALA A 53 -12.78 5.17 7.16
N SER A 54 -12.48 3.88 7.31
CA SER A 54 -13.49 2.84 7.54
C SER A 54 -14.23 3.04 8.85
N GLY A 55 -13.56 3.45 9.92
CA GLY A 55 -14.21 3.72 11.20
C GLY A 55 -15.20 4.87 11.10
N LEU A 56 -14.79 5.97 10.44
CA LEU A 56 -15.65 7.13 10.21
C LEU A 56 -16.86 6.77 9.33
N TRP A 57 -16.63 6.07 8.23
CA TRP A 57 -17.71 5.61 7.35
C TRP A 57 -18.67 4.68 8.07
N ASN A 58 -18.16 3.67 8.77
CA ASN A 58 -18.99 2.65 9.41
C ASN A 58 -19.88 3.23 10.52
N SER A 59 -19.43 4.30 11.18
CA SER A 59 -20.22 5.05 12.16
C SER A 59 -21.43 5.75 11.51
N ILE A 60 -21.24 6.30 10.31
CA ILE A 60 -22.32 6.91 9.51
C ILE A 60 -23.22 5.82 8.94
N ALA A 61 -22.64 4.76 8.40
CA ALA A 61 -23.35 3.66 7.79
C ALA A 61 -24.30 2.99 8.79
N GLU A 62 -23.87 2.82 10.04
CA GLU A 62 -24.72 2.28 11.11
C GLU A 62 -25.92 3.18 11.43
N LYS A 63 -25.72 4.51 11.47
CA LYS A 63 -26.80 5.47 11.72
C LYS A 63 -27.87 5.46 10.63
N TYR A 64 -27.50 5.22 9.38
CA TYR A 64 -28.39 5.31 8.23
C TYR A 64 -28.72 3.96 7.57
N GLY A 65 -28.31 2.84 8.17
CA GLY A 65 -28.55 1.51 7.62
C GLY A 65 -27.84 1.24 6.29
N LEU A 66 -26.70 1.90 6.05
CA LEU A 66 -25.88 1.71 4.84
C LEU A 66 -24.90 0.54 5.01
N THR A 67 -24.34 0.09 3.89
CA THR A 67 -23.30 -0.94 3.87
C THR A 67 -22.01 -0.44 4.52
N LYS A 68 -21.49 -1.20 5.48
CA LYS A 68 -20.18 -0.95 6.08
C LYS A 68 -19.08 -1.35 5.11
N HIS A 69 -17.97 -0.62 5.14
CA HIS A 69 -16.78 -0.93 4.36
C HIS A 69 -15.63 -1.31 5.28
N THR A 70 -14.89 -2.33 4.90
CA THR A 70 -13.64 -2.70 5.53
C THR A 70 -12.50 -1.82 5.00
N PRO A 71 -11.37 -1.71 5.73
CA PRO A 71 -10.22 -0.95 5.26
C PRO A 71 -9.67 -1.40 3.90
N VAL A 72 -9.90 -2.66 3.50
CA VAL A 72 -9.44 -3.17 2.19
C VAL A 72 -10.39 -2.80 1.04
N GLU A 73 -11.62 -2.42 1.34
CA GLU A 73 -12.64 -1.99 0.37
C GLU A 73 -12.63 -0.47 0.11
N LEU A 74 -11.81 0.28 0.86
CA LEU A 74 -11.57 1.73 0.72
C LEU A 74 -10.22 2.00 0.06
#